data_AF-A0A535ICG4-F1
#
_entry.id   AF-A0A535ICG4-F1
#
_cell.length_a   1.000
_cell.length_b   1.000
_cell.length_c   1.000
_cell.angle_alpha   90.00
_cell.angle_beta   90.00
_cell.angle_gamma   90.00
#
_symmetry.space_group_name_H-M   'P 1'
#
loop_
_entity.id
_entity.type
_entity.pdbx_description
1 polymer ?
#
loop_
_entity_poly.entity_id
_entity_poly.type
_entity_poly.pdbx_seq_one_letter_code
_entity_poly.pdbx_strand_id
1 'polypeptide(L)'
;MITWADLGSAALRAALPLAIWGSGAAAYAAAKRDGRALASSRWAALLVLVLVGLAIFAMEGALVTHDFSIQYVAQNNARETPLFFTVISLWAALEGSILLWTLILAGATAYVAWRGARELPRLSTVALAVLLGMVAFFCLLITTPAADPFVRIDPVADGSGPNPLLQNHPLMALHPPLLYLGYVLFSVPFAYAIASLILGEGGDRWLVATRRFALVSWGLLGVGIVAGSWW
;
A
#
# COMPACT_ATOMS: atom_id res chain seq x y z
N MET A 1 -15.37 12.88 20.48
CA MET A 1 -14.00 12.32 20.48
C MET A 1 -13.71 11.82 19.08
N ILE A 2 -12.46 11.92 18.60
CA ILE A 2 -12.07 11.42 17.27
C ILE A 2 -12.09 9.89 17.31
N THR A 3 -12.81 9.25 16.39
CA THR A 3 -12.89 7.78 16.28
C THR A 3 -11.76 7.21 15.41
N TRP A 4 -11.54 5.89 15.45
CA TRP A 4 -10.61 5.22 14.54
C TRP A 4 -11.00 5.43 13.08
N ALA A 5 -12.29 5.35 12.76
CA ALA A 5 -12.81 5.63 11.43
C ALA A 5 -12.52 7.08 10.99
N ASP A 6 -12.69 8.07 11.88
CA ASP A 6 -12.37 9.48 11.56
C ASP A 6 -10.89 9.62 11.19
N LEU A 7 -10.00 9.02 11.98
CA LEU A 7 -8.56 9.07 11.77
C LEU A 7 -8.16 8.41 10.45
N GLY A 8 -8.63 7.17 10.22
CA GLY A 8 -8.30 6.38 9.04
C GLY A 8 -8.83 6.99 7.75
N SER A 9 -10.12 7.33 7.71
CA SER A 9 -10.74 7.95 6.52
C SER A 9 -10.11 9.32 6.21
N ALA A 10 -9.84 10.14 7.22
CA ALA A 10 -9.21 11.45 6.99
C ALA A 10 -7.78 11.30 6.45
N ALA A 11 -7.00 10.36 6.98
CA ALA A 11 -5.64 10.12 6.51
C ALA A 11 -5.62 9.67 5.04
N LEU A 12 -6.50 8.75 4.63
CA LEU A 12 -6.60 8.29 3.24
C LEU A 12 -7.07 9.40 2.28
N ARG A 13 -8.08 10.18 2.69
CA ARG A 13 -8.57 11.32 1.91
C ARG A 13 -7.51 12.41 1.75
N ALA A 14 -6.62 12.59 2.73
CA ALA A 14 -5.48 13.49 2.63
C ALA A 14 -4.35 12.93 1.77
N ALA A 15 -4.13 11.61 1.79
CA ALA A 15 -3.10 10.95 1.00
C ALA A 15 -3.37 11.04 -0.51
N LEU A 16 -4.64 10.96 -0.94
CA LEU A 16 -5.04 11.03 -2.35
C LEU A 16 -4.56 12.30 -3.09
N PRO A 17 -4.91 13.53 -2.67
CA PRO A 17 -4.45 14.74 -3.36
C PRO A 17 -2.93 14.91 -3.29
N LEU A 18 -2.27 14.44 -2.23
CA LEU A 18 -0.81 14.47 -2.13
C LEU A 18 -0.15 13.51 -3.13
N ALA A 19 -0.72 12.32 -3.35
CA ALA A 19 -0.24 11.39 -4.35
C ALA A 19 -0.42 11.94 -5.78
N ILE A 20 -1.58 12.54 -6.07
CA ILE A 20 -1.85 13.22 -7.36
C ILE A 20 -0.86 14.37 -7.58
N TRP A 21 -0.70 15.24 -6.57
CA TRP A 21 0.25 16.35 -6.62
C TRP A 21 1.68 15.85 -6.83
N GLY A 22 2.11 14.86 -6.04
CA GLY A 22 3.45 14.30 -6.13
C GLY A 22 3.74 13.69 -7.50
N SER A 23 2.77 12.99 -8.09
CA SER A 23 2.87 12.44 -9.44
C SER A 23 3.07 13.56 -10.48
N GLY A 24 2.22 14.60 -10.44
CA GLY A 24 2.34 15.76 -11.32
C GLY A 24 3.64 16.54 -11.14
N ALA A 25 4.07 16.75 -9.89
CA ALA A 25 5.32 17.42 -9.55
C ALA A 25 6.54 16.63 -10.04
N ALA A 26 6.53 15.30 -9.93
CA ALA A 26 7.58 14.44 -10.47
C ALA A 26 7.63 14.49 -12.01
N ALA A 27 6.47 14.44 -12.69
CA ALA A 27 6.39 14.57 -14.14
C ALA A 27 6.90 15.95 -14.61
N TYR A 28 6.52 17.03 -13.91
CA TYR A 28 7.01 18.38 -14.18
C TYR A 28 8.52 18.49 -13.95
N ALA A 29 9.03 17.92 -12.86
CA ALA A 29 10.47 17.88 -12.56
C ALA A 29 11.26 17.18 -13.66
N ALA A 30 10.76 16.06 -14.19
CA ALA A 30 11.38 15.35 -15.31
C ALA A 30 11.40 16.19 -16.61
N ALA A 31 10.30 16.89 -16.91
CA ALA A 31 10.16 17.69 -18.13
C ALA A 31 10.99 18.98 -18.11
N LYS A 32 11.04 19.67 -16.95
CA LYS A 32 11.69 20.98 -16.81
C LYS A 32 13.06 20.93 -16.13
N ARG A 33 13.49 19.75 -15.67
CA ARG A 33 14.71 19.56 -14.87
C ARG A 33 14.71 20.42 -13.60
N ASP A 34 13.53 20.58 -13.00
CA ASP A 34 13.33 21.43 -11.84
C ASP A 34 13.57 20.66 -10.52
N GLY A 35 14.62 21.06 -9.78
CA GLY A 35 15.00 20.42 -8.53
C GLY A 35 14.03 20.67 -7.37
N ARG A 36 13.27 21.77 -7.39
CA ARG A 36 12.28 22.09 -6.36
C ARG A 36 11.04 21.22 -6.52
N ALA A 37 10.58 21.02 -7.75
CA ALA A 37 9.49 20.10 -8.07
C ALA A 37 9.85 18.66 -7.72
N LEU A 38 11.10 18.24 -7.98
CA LEU A 38 11.60 16.92 -7.52
C LEU A 38 11.62 16.82 -5.99
N ALA A 39 12.07 17.86 -5.29
CA ALA A 39 12.03 17.86 -3.83
C ALA A 39 10.58 17.76 -3.31
N SER A 40 9.65 18.49 -3.92
CA SER A 40 8.24 18.46 -3.56
C SER A 40 7.62 17.06 -3.75
N SER A 41 7.88 16.40 -4.88
CA SER A 41 7.36 15.03 -5.12
C SER A 41 7.93 14.00 -4.15
N ARG A 42 9.21 14.14 -3.76
CA ARG A 42 9.86 13.25 -2.77
C ARG A 42 9.28 13.39 -1.37
N TRP A 43 8.94 14.61 -0.96
CA TRP A 43 8.25 14.85 0.30
C TRP A 43 6.79 14.38 0.25
N ALA A 44 6.10 14.58 -0.88
CA ALA A 44 4.76 14.04 -1.08
C ALA A 44 4.75 12.51 -0.91
N ALA A 45 5.72 11.79 -1.49
CA ALA A 45 5.83 10.34 -1.33
C ALA A 45 5.98 9.90 0.15
N LEU A 46 6.77 10.62 0.95
CA LEU A 46 6.90 10.33 2.39
C LEU A 46 5.63 10.64 3.16
N LEU A 47 5.00 11.79 2.89
CA LEU A 47 3.76 12.17 3.57
C LEU A 47 2.64 11.19 3.28
N VAL A 48 2.53 10.72 2.03
CA VAL A 48 1.58 9.68 1.63
C VAL A 48 1.85 8.37 2.40
N LEU A 49 3.12 7.94 2.49
CA LEU A 49 3.47 6.75 3.30
C LEU A 49 3.06 6.91 4.77
N VAL A 50 3.30 8.08 5.37
CA VAL A 50 2.92 8.36 6.76
C VAL A 50 1.40 8.34 6.93
N LEU A 51 0.65 8.94 6.01
CA LEU A 51 -0.82 8.98 6.07
C LEU A 51 -1.44 7.59 5.86
N VAL A 52 -0.95 6.81 4.91
CA VAL A 52 -1.41 5.42 4.71
C VAL A 52 -1.02 4.55 5.91
N GLY A 53 0.17 4.76 6.48
CA GLY A 53 0.59 4.11 7.73
C GLY A 53 -0.31 4.47 8.92
N LEU A 54 -0.77 5.72 9.00
CA LEU A 54 -1.73 6.16 10.02
C LEU A 54 -3.10 5.50 9.82
N ALA A 55 -3.53 5.27 8.57
CA ALA A 55 -4.75 4.53 8.27
C ALA A 55 -4.63 3.05 8.67
N ILE A 56 -3.50 2.41 8.40
CA ILE A 56 -3.21 1.04 8.88
C ILE A 56 -3.27 0.98 10.40
N PHE A 57 -2.61 1.93 11.07
CA PHE A 57 -2.64 2.03 12.53
C PHE A 57 -4.07 2.21 13.08
N ALA A 58 -4.89 3.03 12.42
CA ALA A 58 -6.29 3.21 12.80
C ALA A 58 -7.12 1.93 12.61
N MET A 59 -6.90 1.18 11.53
CA MET A 59 -7.60 -0.09 11.28
C MET A 59 -7.20 -1.16 12.30
N GLU A 60 -5.90 -1.32 12.59
CA GLU A 60 -5.41 -2.22 13.63
C GLU A 60 -5.95 -1.84 15.01
N GLY A 61 -5.97 -0.53 15.32
CA GLY A 61 -6.59 -0.01 16.54
C GLY A 61 -8.06 -0.40 16.64
N ALA A 62 -8.82 -0.22 15.55
CA ALA A 62 -10.23 -0.57 15.49
C ALA A 62 -10.47 -2.08 15.66
N LEU A 63 -9.67 -2.94 15.01
CA LEU A 63 -9.72 -4.39 15.14
C LEU A 63 -9.46 -4.81 16.59
N VAL A 64 -8.33 -4.38 17.19
CA VAL A 64 -7.94 -4.75 18.55
C VAL A 64 -8.92 -4.24 19.60
N THR A 65 -9.52 -3.06 19.41
CA THR A 65 -10.55 -2.53 20.31
C THR A 65 -11.97 -3.01 20.00
N HIS A 66 -12.14 -3.86 18.99
CA HIS A 66 -13.45 -4.39 18.57
C HIS A 66 -14.46 -3.27 18.26
N ASP A 67 -14.03 -2.28 17.48
CA ASP A 67 -14.89 -1.15 17.08
C ASP A 67 -15.89 -1.58 16.00
N PHE A 68 -16.98 -2.20 16.45
CA PHE A 68 -18.07 -2.69 15.59
C PHE A 68 -18.93 -1.59 14.96
N SER A 69 -18.60 -0.31 15.16
CA SER A 69 -19.16 0.78 14.36
C SER A 69 -18.60 0.81 12.94
N ILE A 70 -17.51 0.09 12.68
CA ILE A 70 -16.88 -0.06 11.37
C ILE A 70 -17.31 -1.39 10.75
N GLN A 71 -17.87 -1.32 9.53
CA GLN A 71 -18.40 -2.48 8.82
C GLN A 71 -17.36 -3.59 8.67
N TYR A 72 -16.12 -3.24 8.29
CA TYR A 72 -15.04 -4.20 8.15
C TYR A 72 -14.76 -4.98 9.44
N VAL A 73 -14.72 -4.29 10.58
CA VAL A 73 -14.47 -4.89 11.89
C VAL A 73 -15.64 -5.80 12.31
N ALA A 74 -16.88 -5.34 12.11
CA ALA A 74 -18.07 -6.13 12.41
C ALA A 74 -18.19 -7.41 11.57
N GLN A 75 -17.67 -7.39 10.34
CA GLN A 75 -17.73 -8.55 9.44
C GLN A 75 -16.55 -9.53 9.61
N ASN A 76 -15.40 -9.08 10.11
CA ASN A 76 -14.16 -9.86 10.09
C ASN A 76 -13.52 -10.05 11.48
N ASN A 77 -14.17 -9.62 12.57
CA ASN A 77 -13.69 -9.78 13.93
C ASN A 77 -14.86 -10.03 14.90
N ALA A 78 -14.57 -10.61 16.06
CA ALA A 78 -15.52 -10.86 17.15
C ALA A 78 -14.77 -10.81 18.49
N ARG A 79 -15.46 -10.51 19.60
CA ARG A 79 -14.82 -10.36 20.94
C ARG A 79 -14.07 -11.61 21.43
N GLU A 80 -14.52 -12.78 20.99
CA GLU A 80 -13.91 -14.07 21.30
C GLU A 80 -12.70 -14.40 20.42
N THR A 81 -12.45 -13.60 19.37
CA THR A 81 -11.33 -13.83 18.44
C THR A 81 -10.01 -13.66 19.19
N PRO A 82 -9.12 -14.66 19.17
CA PRO A 82 -7.80 -14.51 19.78
C PRO A 82 -7.02 -13.36 19.13
N LEU A 83 -6.26 -12.60 19.93
CA LEU A 83 -5.55 -11.40 19.48
C LEU A 83 -4.70 -11.62 18.21
N PHE A 84 -4.06 -12.78 18.09
CA PHE A 84 -3.30 -13.14 16.90
C PHE A 84 -4.16 -13.11 15.62
N PHE A 85 -5.36 -13.68 15.69
CA PHE A 85 -6.31 -13.68 14.57
C PHE A 85 -6.94 -12.30 14.34
N THR A 86 -7.16 -11.53 15.41
CA THR A 86 -7.64 -10.14 15.31
C THR A 86 -6.68 -9.23 14.54
N VAL A 87 -5.37 -9.32 14.81
CA VAL A 87 -4.38 -8.51 14.08
C VAL A 87 -4.32 -8.92 12.61
N ILE A 88 -4.27 -10.22 12.32
CA ILE A 88 -4.14 -10.69 10.93
C ILE A 88 -5.45 -10.52 10.14
N SER A 89 -6.59 -10.25 10.82
CA SER A 89 -7.84 -9.86 10.16
C SER A 89 -7.70 -8.59 9.33
N LEU A 90 -6.63 -7.79 9.50
CA LEU A 90 -6.33 -6.65 8.61
C LEU A 90 -6.29 -7.04 7.13
N TRP A 91 -5.95 -8.29 6.78
CA TRP A 91 -5.93 -8.77 5.41
C TRP A 91 -6.85 -9.99 5.20
N ALA A 92 -7.89 -10.14 6.02
CA ALA A 92 -8.87 -11.23 5.89
C ALA A 92 -9.87 -11.00 4.74
N ALA A 93 -10.09 -9.75 4.37
CA ALA A 93 -11.02 -9.35 3.32
C ALA A 93 -10.47 -8.21 2.44
N LEU A 94 -11.17 -7.92 1.35
CA LEU A 94 -10.71 -7.08 0.25
C LEU A 94 -10.22 -5.69 0.70
N GLU A 95 -11.01 -4.99 1.51
CA GLU A 95 -10.79 -3.59 1.87
C GLU A 95 -9.49 -3.42 2.66
N GLY A 96 -9.29 -4.27 3.66
CA GLY A 96 -8.06 -4.31 4.45
C GLY A 96 -6.85 -4.78 3.64
N SER A 97 -7.02 -5.74 2.72
CA SER A 97 -5.96 -6.16 1.81
C SER A 97 -5.53 -5.05 0.83
N ILE A 98 -6.46 -4.25 0.31
CA ILE A 98 -6.12 -3.09 -0.55
C ILE A 98 -5.42 -2.01 0.29
N LEU A 99 -5.79 -1.84 1.57
CA LEU A 99 -5.07 -0.93 2.48
C LEU A 99 -3.61 -1.37 2.69
N LEU A 100 -3.36 -2.65 2.95
CA LEU A 100 -2.01 -3.23 3.05
C LEU A 100 -1.25 -3.10 1.73
N TRP A 101 -1.89 -3.38 0.59
CA TRP A 101 -1.32 -3.20 -0.74
C TRP A 101 -0.84 -1.76 -0.95
N THR A 102 -1.66 -0.79 -0.56
CA THR A 102 -1.36 0.63 -0.70
C THR A 102 -0.21 1.05 0.19
N LEU A 103 -0.11 0.50 1.41
CA LEU A 103 1.03 0.74 2.31
C LEU A 103 2.35 0.26 1.69
N ILE A 104 2.36 -0.96 1.16
CA ILE A 104 3.56 -1.53 0.53
C ILE A 104 3.97 -0.69 -0.69
N LEU A 105 3.00 -0.29 -1.51
CA LEU A 105 3.24 0.53 -2.70
C LEU A 105 3.78 1.91 -2.32
N ALA A 106 3.21 2.55 -1.29
CA ALA A 106 3.70 3.82 -0.76
C ALA A 106 5.13 3.70 -0.20
N GLY A 107 5.44 2.59 0.48
CA GLY A 107 6.78 2.28 0.97
C GLY A 107 7.81 2.14 -0.14
N ALA A 108 7.47 1.37 -1.19
CA ALA A 108 8.31 1.22 -2.38
C ALA A 108 8.49 2.56 -3.12
N THR A 109 7.44 3.36 -3.21
CA THR A 109 7.46 4.70 -3.82
C THR A 109 8.38 5.65 -3.05
N ALA A 110 8.27 5.68 -1.72
CA ALA A 110 9.16 6.46 -0.86
C ALA A 110 10.63 5.99 -0.98
N TYR A 111 10.87 4.68 -1.07
CA TYR A 111 12.21 4.15 -1.32
C TYR A 111 12.79 4.69 -2.63
N VAL A 112 12.03 4.60 -3.74
CA VAL A 112 12.47 5.10 -5.06
C VAL A 112 12.70 6.62 -5.03
N ALA A 113 11.81 7.37 -4.37
CA ALA A 113 11.93 8.81 -4.21
C ALA A 113 13.26 9.24 -3.56
N TRP A 114 13.76 8.50 -2.57
CA TRP A 114 14.93 8.92 -1.78
C TRP A 114 16.24 8.20 -2.14
N ARG A 115 16.16 6.96 -2.62
CA ARG A 115 17.31 6.15 -3.04
C ARG A 115 17.48 6.14 -4.56
N GLY A 116 16.43 5.86 -5.32
CA GLY A 116 16.49 5.72 -6.78
C GLY A 116 16.99 6.99 -7.48
N ALA A 117 16.48 8.16 -7.06
CA ALA A 117 16.89 9.45 -7.60
C ALA A 117 18.39 9.77 -7.46
N ARG A 118 19.14 9.06 -6.61
CA ARG A 118 20.60 9.22 -6.47
C ARG A 118 21.37 8.43 -7.53
N GLU A 119 20.84 7.29 -7.98
CA GLU A 119 21.55 6.37 -8.88
C GLU A 119 21.25 6.68 -10.35
N LEU A 120 19.98 6.91 -10.69
CA LEU A 120 19.54 7.22 -12.06
C LEU A 120 18.56 8.40 -12.05
N PRO A 121 19.05 9.66 -11.90
CA PRO A 121 18.19 10.80 -11.54
C PRO A 121 17.00 11.02 -12.49
N ARG A 122 17.23 11.00 -13.80
CA ARG A 122 16.19 11.26 -14.80
C ARG A 122 15.16 10.12 -14.87
N LEU A 123 15.63 8.89 -14.99
CA LEU A 123 14.79 7.69 -15.08
C LEU A 123 13.96 7.49 -13.80
N SER A 124 14.58 7.65 -12.63
CA SER A 124 13.92 7.51 -11.34
C SER A 124 12.89 8.60 -11.07
N THR A 125 13.09 9.81 -11.63
CA THR A 125 12.10 10.89 -11.52
C THR A 125 10.84 10.56 -12.31
N VAL A 126 10.96 10.00 -13.51
CA VAL A 126 9.79 9.55 -14.29
C VAL A 126 9.15 8.32 -13.63
N ALA A 127 9.95 7.36 -13.17
CA ALA A 127 9.44 6.19 -12.44
C ALA A 127 8.70 6.61 -11.16
N LEU A 128 9.18 7.63 -10.44
CA LEU A 128 8.49 8.21 -9.29
C LEU A 128 7.13 8.79 -9.66
N ALA A 129 7.01 9.46 -10.81
CA ALA A 129 5.72 9.97 -11.30
C ALA A 129 4.72 8.83 -11.54
N VAL A 130 5.17 7.73 -12.16
CA VAL A 130 4.36 6.53 -12.41
C VAL A 130 3.93 5.88 -11.09
N LEU A 131 4.86 5.66 -10.17
CA LEU A 131 4.58 5.06 -8.86
C LEU A 131 3.59 5.90 -8.03
N LEU A 132 3.78 7.23 -7.96
CA LEU A 132 2.82 8.11 -7.29
C LEU A 132 1.46 8.12 -7.98
N GLY A 133 1.41 7.96 -9.31
CA GLY A 133 0.17 7.78 -10.05
C GLY A 133 -0.54 6.48 -9.68
N MET A 134 0.20 5.37 -9.52
CA MET A 134 -0.35 4.11 -9.02
C MET A 134 -0.84 4.24 -7.58
N VAL A 135 -0.09 4.92 -6.70
CA VAL A 135 -0.55 5.20 -5.32
C VAL A 135 -1.82 6.04 -5.33
N ALA A 136 -1.91 7.07 -6.18
CA ALA A 136 -3.12 7.88 -6.32
C ALA A 136 -4.31 7.03 -6.77
N PHE A 137 -4.12 6.11 -7.71
CA PHE A 137 -5.16 5.17 -8.13
C PHE A 137 -5.68 4.30 -6.97
N PHE A 138 -4.78 3.71 -6.17
CA PHE A 138 -5.21 2.88 -5.04
C PHE A 138 -5.81 3.70 -3.89
N CYS A 139 -5.28 4.89 -3.60
CA CYS A 139 -5.92 5.82 -2.66
C CYS A 139 -7.33 6.20 -3.13
N LEU A 140 -7.51 6.47 -4.43
CA LEU A 140 -8.84 6.76 -5.00
C LEU A 140 -9.77 5.56 -4.81
N LEU A 141 -9.31 4.35 -5.16
CA LEU A 141 -10.08 3.12 -5.02
C LEU A 141 -10.57 2.93 -3.58
N ILE A 142 -9.68 3.01 -2.60
CA ILE A 142 -10.01 2.86 -1.17
C ILE A 142 -10.97 3.98 -0.69
N THR A 143 -10.88 5.19 -1.23
CA THR A 143 -11.81 6.27 -0.82
C THR A 143 -13.21 6.14 -1.44
N THR A 144 -13.46 5.14 -2.28
CA THR A 144 -14.78 4.88 -2.84
C THR A 144 -15.58 3.92 -1.95
N PRO A 145 -16.93 4.02 -1.93
CA PRO A 145 -17.75 3.15 -1.08
C PRO A 145 -17.57 1.64 -1.32
N ALA A 146 -17.06 1.24 -2.50
CA ALA A 146 -16.87 -0.16 -2.85
C ALA A 146 -15.63 -0.81 -2.20
N ALA A 147 -14.68 0.00 -1.69
CA ALA A 147 -13.44 -0.51 -1.11
C ALA A 147 -12.99 0.27 0.14
N ASP A 148 -13.88 1.10 0.72
CA ASP A 148 -13.57 1.90 1.91
C ASP A 148 -13.55 1.01 3.17
N PRO A 149 -12.38 0.81 3.81
CA PRO A 149 -12.25 -0.03 4.98
C PRO A 149 -12.91 0.58 6.23
N PHE A 150 -13.26 1.87 6.18
CA PHE A 150 -13.81 2.63 7.31
C PHE A 150 -15.31 2.96 7.15
N VAL A 151 -16.04 2.22 6.31
CA VAL A 151 -17.50 2.35 6.19
C VAL A 151 -18.15 2.20 7.57
N ARG A 152 -18.95 3.20 7.94
CA ARG A 152 -19.65 3.24 9.22
C ARG A 152 -21.01 2.58 9.13
N ILE A 153 -21.36 1.87 10.19
CA ILE A 153 -22.66 1.25 10.40
C ILE A 153 -23.16 1.55 11.81
N ASP A 154 -24.43 1.29 12.06
CA ASP A 154 -24.93 1.23 13.42
C ASP A 154 -24.21 0.11 14.18
N PRO A 155 -23.61 0.38 15.35
CA PRO A 155 -22.79 -0.61 16.04
C PRO A 155 -23.59 -1.85 16.42
N VAL A 156 -23.04 -3.02 16.09
CA VAL A 156 -23.56 -4.32 16.54
C VAL A 156 -22.96 -4.70 17.90
N ALA A 157 -23.65 -5.56 18.66
CA ALA A 157 -23.19 -5.98 20.00
C ALA A 157 -21.88 -6.81 19.93
N ASP A 158 -21.79 -7.66 18.91
CA ASP A 158 -20.61 -8.44 18.56
C ASP A 158 -20.55 -8.62 17.03
N GLY A 159 -19.36 -8.87 16.51
CA GLY A 159 -19.12 -9.12 15.09
C GLY A 159 -19.23 -10.60 14.72
N SER A 160 -19.21 -10.87 13.42
CA SER A 160 -19.33 -12.24 12.87
C SER A 160 -18.08 -13.10 13.06
N GLY A 161 -16.96 -12.49 13.47
CA GLY A 161 -15.66 -13.14 13.53
C GLY A 161 -14.99 -13.29 12.15
N PRO A 162 -13.68 -13.57 12.10
CA PRO A 162 -13.02 -13.89 10.85
C PRO A 162 -13.50 -15.24 10.33
N ASN A 163 -13.45 -15.44 9.01
CA ASN A 163 -13.75 -16.72 8.39
C ASN A 163 -12.96 -17.85 9.10
N PRO A 164 -13.61 -18.93 9.60
CA PRO A 164 -12.94 -19.99 10.35
C PRO A 164 -11.76 -20.63 9.62
N LEU A 165 -11.77 -20.64 8.28
CA LEU A 165 -10.65 -21.14 7.47
C LEU A 165 -9.38 -20.30 7.66
N LEU A 166 -9.50 -19.04 8.04
CA LEU A 166 -8.37 -18.15 8.29
C LEU A 166 -7.73 -18.37 9.67
N GLN A 167 -8.38 -19.17 10.52
CA GLN A 167 -7.97 -19.38 11.91
C GLN A 167 -7.32 -20.74 12.16
N ASN A 168 -7.28 -21.61 11.15
CA ASN A 168 -6.86 -23.01 11.30
C ASN A 168 -5.34 -23.21 11.34
N HIS A 169 -4.54 -22.27 10.82
CA HIS A 169 -3.09 -22.44 10.70
C HIS A 169 -2.32 -21.12 10.74
N PRO A 170 -1.18 -21.03 11.47
CA PRO A 170 -0.38 -19.80 11.56
C PRO A 170 0.17 -19.28 10.23
N LEU A 171 0.34 -20.14 9.22
CA LEU A 171 0.80 -19.70 7.89
C LEU A 171 -0.21 -18.78 7.19
N MET A 172 -1.47 -18.73 7.62
CA MET A 172 -2.42 -17.71 7.17
C MET A 172 -1.92 -16.29 7.48
N ALA A 173 -1.20 -16.09 8.58
CA ALA A 173 -0.62 -14.78 8.91
C ALA A 173 0.56 -14.40 8.00
N LEU A 174 1.25 -15.37 7.40
CA LEU A 174 2.50 -15.14 6.68
C LEU A 174 2.31 -15.08 5.18
N HIS A 175 1.54 -15.98 4.58
CA HIS A 175 1.49 -16.09 3.13
C HIS A 175 0.86 -14.86 2.43
N PRO A 176 -0.23 -14.24 2.91
CA PRO A 176 -0.83 -13.10 2.20
C PRO A 176 0.10 -11.88 2.19
N PRO A 177 0.72 -11.44 3.31
CA PRO A 177 1.70 -10.36 3.28
C PRO A 177 2.89 -10.64 2.35
N LEU A 178 3.39 -11.88 2.28
CA LEU A 178 4.47 -12.24 1.36
C LEU A 178 4.04 -12.15 -0.11
N LEU A 179 2.84 -12.64 -0.43
CA LEU A 179 2.26 -12.52 -1.78
C LEU A 179 2.06 -11.05 -2.15
N TYR A 180 1.47 -10.24 -1.27
CA TYR A 180 1.27 -8.81 -1.52
C TYR A 180 2.59 -8.06 -1.66
N LEU A 181 3.57 -8.31 -0.79
CA LEU A 181 4.91 -7.73 -0.95
C LEU A 181 5.47 -8.07 -2.33
N GLY A 182 5.42 -9.34 -2.73
CA GLY A 182 5.99 -9.74 -4.00
C GLY A 182 5.24 -9.17 -5.22
N TYR A 183 3.91 -9.20 -5.24
CA TYR A 183 3.11 -8.57 -6.31
C TYR A 183 3.34 -7.06 -6.39
N VAL A 184 3.24 -6.36 -5.26
CA VAL A 184 3.33 -4.90 -5.23
C VAL A 184 4.72 -4.41 -5.58
N LEU A 185 5.78 -5.08 -5.11
CA LEU A 185 7.16 -4.66 -5.40
C LEU A 185 7.53 -4.76 -6.88
N PHE A 186 6.83 -5.59 -7.68
CA PHE A 186 6.96 -5.58 -9.15
C PHE A 186 6.52 -4.26 -9.80
N SER A 187 5.78 -3.40 -9.08
CA SER A 187 5.46 -2.04 -9.52
C SER A 187 6.71 -1.20 -9.77
N VAL A 188 7.83 -1.47 -9.06
CA VAL A 188 9.08 -0.74 -9.25
C VAL A 188 9.72 -1.07 -10.62
N PRO A 189 10.03 -2.34 -10.97
CA PRO A 189 10.44 -2.70 -12.33
C PRO A 189 9.50 -2.17 -13.41
N PHE A 190 8.19 -2.28 -13.21
CA PHE A 190 7.19 -1.74 -14.14
C PHE A 190 7.36 -0.23 -14.35
N ALA A 191 7.43 0.56 -13.27
CA ALA A 191 7.56 2.01 -13.36
C ALA A 191 8.86 2.45 -14.07
N TYR A 192 9.96 1.74 -13.85
CA TYR A 192 11.22 1.99 -14.55
C TYR A 192 11.18 1.59 -16.03
N ALA A 193 10.47 0.52 -16.39
CA ALA A 193 10.24 0.15 -17.79
C ALA A 193 9.40 1.23 -18.51
N ILE A 194 8.31 1.70 -17.88
CA ILE A 194 7.52 2.82 -18.40
C ILE A 194 8.36 4.10 -18.53
N ALA A 195 9.20 4.39 -17.53
CA ALA A 195 10.11 5.52 -17.58
C ALA A 195 11.10 5.44 -18.76
N SER A 196 11.66 4.26 -19.02
CA SER A 196 12.54 4.00 -20.17
C SER A 196 11.81 4.28 -21.49
N LEU A 197 10.57 3.79 -21.64
CA LEU A 197 9.75 4.02 -22.84
C LEU A 197 9.44 5.51 -23.04
N ILE A 198 9.02 6.22 -21.99
CA ILE A 198 8.72 7.67 -22.05
C ILE A 198 9.97 8.48 -22.42
N LEU A 199 11.14 8.10 -21.91
CA LEU A 199 12.40 8.80 -22.16
C LEU A 199 13.08 8.40 -23.48
N GLY A 200 12.61 7.32 -24.13
CA GLY A 200 13.26 6.73 -25.30
C GLY A 200 14.64 6.11 -24.99
N GLU A 201 14.90 5.76 -23.73
CA GLU A 201 16.18 5.20 -23.29
C GLU A 201 16.12 3.65 -23.32
N GLY A 202 16.38 3.06 -24.49
CA GLY A 202 16.29 1.61 -24.74
C GLY A 202 17.47 0.75 -24.23
N GLY A 203 18.24 1.24 -23.25
CA GLY A 203 19.42 0.53 -22.73
C GLY A 203 19.19 -0.23 -21.42
N ASP A 204 20.09 -1.15 -21.09
CA ASP A 204 19.92 -2.10 -19.97
C ASP A 204 20.07 -1.51 -18.56
N ARG A 205 20.35 -0.20 -18.44
CA ARG A 205 20.59 0.44 -17.14
C ARG A 205 19.41 0.31 -16.19
N TRP A 206 18.19 0.36 -16.71
CA TRP A 206 16.98 0.18 -15.91
C TRP A 206 16.82 -1.27 -15.43
N LEU A 207 17.25 -2.26 -16.23
CA LEU A 207 17.26 -3.68 -15.84
C LEU A 207 18.20 -3.90 -14.65
N VAL A 208 19.41 -3.32 -14.69
CA VAL A 208 20.38 -3.44 -13.60
C VAL A 208 19.85 -2.78 -12.31
N ALA A 209 19.27 -1.58 -12.42
CA ALA A 209 18.72 -0.85 -11.28
C ALA A 209 17.53 -1.55 -10.61
N THR A 210 16.72 -2.26 -11.41
CA THR A 210 15.48 -2.91 -10.93
C THR A 210 15.68 -4.39 -10.58
N ARG A 211 16.80 -5.01 -10.95
CA ARG A 211 17.08 -6.43 -10.73
C ARG A 211 16.89 -6.86 -9.28
N ARG A 212 17.36 -6.05 -8.31
CA ARG A 212 17.20 -6.36 -6.88
C ARG A 212 15.72 -6.41 -6.49
N PHE A 213 14.93 -5.45 -6.95
CA PHE A 213 13.48 -5.47 -6.74
C PHE A 213 12.85 -6.69 -7.39
N ALA A 214 13.16 -6.99 -8.65
CA ALA A 214 12.60 -8.15 -9.35
C ALA A 214 12.91 -9.48 -8.63
N LEU A 215 14.15 -9.68 -8.16
CA LEU A 215 14.53 -10.89 -7.44
C LEU A 215 13.89 -10.99 -6.05
N VAL A 216 13.81 -9.89 -5.32
CA VAL A 216 13.12 -9.85 -4.01
C VAL A 216 11.63 -10.11 -4.20
N SER A 217 10.99 -9.45 -5.17
CA SER A 217 9.58 -9.66 -5.50
C SER A 217 9.29 -11.12 -5.85
N TRP A 218 10.11 -11.70 -6.74
CA TRP A 218 9.99 -13.09 -7.15
C TRP A 218 10.21 -14.06 -5.98
N GLY A 219 11.23 -13.81 -5.13
CA GLY A 219 11.50 -14.62 -3.96
C GLY A 219 10.37 -14.60 -2.94
N LEU A 220 9.83 -13.41 -2.64
CA LEU A 220 8.70 -13.25 -1.73
C LEU A 220 7.42 -13.91 -2.26
N LEU A 221 7.14 -13.80 -3.57
CA LEU A 221 6.07 -14.56 -4.20
C LEU A 221 6.29 -16.07 -4.08
N GLY A 222 7.51 -16.55 -4.36
CA GLY A 222 7.83 -17.97 -4.25
C GLY A 222 7.59 -18.51 -2.86
N VAL A 223 8.11 -17.82 -1.83
CA VAL A 223 7.89 -18.19 -0.42
C VAL A 223 6.40 -18.07 -0.06
N GLY A 224 5.71 -17.03 -0.51
CA GLY A 224 4.27 -16.84 -0.29
C GLY A 224 3.43 -17.97 -0.89
N ILE A 225 3.72 -18.40 -2.11
CA ILE A 225 3.04 -19.53 -2.77
C ILE A 225 3.29 -20.82 -2.01
N VAL A 226 4.53 -21.10 -1.60
CA VAL A 226 4.87 -22.31 -0.83
C VAL A 226 4.17 -22.31 0.53
N ALA A 227 4.20 -21.19 1.25
CA ALA A 227 3.53 -21.05 2.54
C ALA A 227 2.00 -21.19 2.41
N GLY A 228 1.41 -20.61 1.36
CA GLY A 228 -0.01 -20.71 1.08
C GLY A 228 -0.45 -22.08 0.55
N SER A 229 0.45 -22.86 -0.06
CA SER A 229 0.16 -24.23 -0.51
C SER A 229 0.24 -25.25 0.63
N TRP A 230 0.97 -24.91 1.71
CA TRP A 230 1.02 -25.73 2.92
C TRP A 230 -0.22 -25.48 3.79
N TRP A 231 -0.63 -24.23 3.94
CA TRP A 231 -1.91 -23.87 4.58
C TRP A 231 -3.10 -24.56 3.89
#